data_AF-A0A5A7ZAT4-F1
#
_entry.id   AF-A0A5A7ZAT4-F1
#
_cell.length_a   1.000
_cell.length_b   1.000
_cell.length_c   1.000
_cell.angle_alpha   90.00
_cell.angle_beta   90.00
_cell.angle_gamma   90.00
#
_symmetry.space_group_name_H-M   'P 1'
#
loop_
_entity.id
_entity.type
_entity.pdbx_description
1 polymer ?
#
loop_
_entity_poly.entity_id
_entity_poly.type
_entity_poly.pdbx_seq_one_letter_code
_entity_poly.pdbx_strand_id
1 'polypeptide(L)' 'MGIGYRTWLSTEVGAVTRAADGLTVTDLAGGTLISAPDDWPTDRVVAAMTETLSANDLDEIPH' A
#
# COMPACT_ATOMS: atom_id res chain seq x y z
N MET A 1 -6.70 19.57 6.68
CA MET A 1 -6.84 18.57 5.60
C MET A 1 -5.65 17.64 5.72
N GLY A 2 -5.81 16.52 6.42
CA GLY A 2 -4.76 15.52 6.51
C GLY A 2 -4.46 15.02 5.10
N ILE A 3 -3.18 14.94 4.75
CA ILE A 3 -2.78 14.29 3.51
C ILE A 3 -2.93 12.79 3.81
N GLY A 4 -4.04 12.19 3.39
CA GLY A 4 -4.32 10.77 3.63
C GLY A 4 -3.13 9.90 3.21
N TYR A 5 -3.00 8.73 3.83
CA TYR A 5 -1.87 7.83 3.60
C TYR A 5 -2.03 7.11 2.28
N ARG A 6 -1.15 7.43 1.33
CA ARG A 6 -1.17 6.89 -0.04
C ARG A 6 0.24 6.49 -0.44
N THR A 7 0.36 5.30 -1.02
CA THR A 7 1.61 4.80 -1.58
C THR A 7 1.35 4.34 -2.99
N TRP A 8 2.16 4.82 -3.93
CA TRP A 8 2.15 4.35 -5.31
C TRP A 8 3.33 3.42 -5.54
N LEU A 9 3.06 2.23 -6.07
CA LEU A 9 4.03 1.22 -6.42
C LEU A 9 4.06 1.04 -7.94
N SER A 10 5.22 1.20 -8.57
CA SER A 10 5.39 0.93 -10.00
C SER A 10 5.24 -0.57 -10.29
N THR A 11 4.65 -0.94 -11.43
CA THR A 11 4.61 -2.35 -11.88
C THR A 11 6.00 -2.92 -12.13
N GLU A 12 7.01 -2.07 -12.39
CA GLU A 12 8.41 -2.49 -12.53
C GLU A 12 9.02 -2.98 -11.21
N VAL A 13 8.46 -2.53 -10.08
CA VAL A 13 8.91 -2.90 -8.73
C VAL A 13 8.15 -4.14 -8.26
N GLY A 14 6.86 -4.22 -8.56
CA GLY A 14 6.03 -5.39 -8.29
C GLY A 14 4.54 -5.07 -8.41
N ALA A 15 3.70 -6.06 -8.11
CA ALA A 15 2.25 -5.94 -8.16
C ALA A 15 1.63 -6.26 -6.80
N VAL A 16 0.66 -5.46 -6.37
CA VAL A 16 -0.11 -5.71 -5.15
C VAL A 16 -1.30 -6.59 -5.52
N THR A 17 -1.19 -7.87 -5.22
CA THR A 17 -2.25 -8.87 -5.46
C THR A 17 -3.12 -9.11 -4.23
N ARG A 18 -2.57 -8.84 -3.05
CA ARG A 18 -3.26 -8.95 -1.76
C ARG A 18 -3.09 -7.68 -0.95
N ALA A 19 -4.16 -7.16 -0.36
CA ALA A 19 -4.10 -6.03 0.55
C ALA A 19 -4.78 -6.35 1.87
N ALA A 20 -4.28 -5.73 2.94
CA ALA A 20 -4.90 -5.80 4.26
C ALA A 20 -6.32 -5.18 4.23
N ASP A 21 -7.20 -5.71 5.07
CA ASP A 21 -8.60 -5.32 5.11
C ASP A 21 -8.80 -3.81 5.35
N GLY A 22 -9.59 -3.20 4.47
CA GLY A 22 -9.94 -1.77 4.53
C GLY A 22 -8.99 -0.85 3.76
N LEU A 23 -7.87 -1.35 3.22
CA LEU A 23 -7.09 -0.62 2.23
C LEU A 23 -7.77 -0.66 0.86
N THR A 24 -7.68 0.45 0.14
CA THR A 24 -8.11 0.53 -1.26
C THR A 24 -6.91 0.36 -2.17
N VAL A 25 -7.03 -0.53 -3.16
CA VAL A 25 -6.01 -0.79 -4.17
C VAL A 25 -6.57 -0.44 -5.53
N THR A 26 -5.90 0.46 -6.25
CA THR A 26 -6.34 0.93 -7.56
C THR A 26 -5.18 0.93 -8.53
N ASP A 27 -5.36 0.34 -9.71
CA ASP A 27 -4.40 0.48 -10.81
C ASP A 27 -4.35 1.92 -11.30
N LEU A 28 -3.16 2.51 -11.29
CA LEU A 28 -2.95 3.90 -11.64
C LEU A 28 -1.61 4.09 -12.35
N ALA A 29 -1.67 4.56 -13.60
CA ALA A 29 -0.52 5.06 -14.36
C ALA A 29 0.69 4.11 -14.43
N GLY A 30 0.48 2.81 -14.70
CA GLY A 30 1.56 1.83 -14.77
C GLY A 30 2.08 1.40 -13.40
N GLY A 31 1.22 1.46 -12.39
CA GLY A 31 1.50 1.06 -11.03
C GLY A 31 0.21 0.82 -10.28
N THR A 32 0.34 0.53 -9.00
CA THR A 32 -0.77 0.32 -8.09
C THR A 32 -0.71 1.38 -6.99
N LEU A 33 -1.81 2.12 -6.83
CA LEU A 33 -2.02 3.05 -5.73
C LEU A 33 -2.72 2.32 -4.59
N ILE A 34 -2.06 2.24 -3.44
CA ILE A 34 -2.66 1.81 -2.18
C ILE A 34 -3.04 3.06 -1.39
N SER A 35 -4.28 3.12 -0.87
CA SER A 35 -4.76 4.21 -0.02
C SER A 35 -5.45 3.68 1.23
N ALA A 36 -5.14 4.27 2.38
CA ALA A 36 -5.85 4.01 3.63
C ALA A 36 -6.99 5.03 3.83
N PRO A 37 -8.04 4.67 4.59
CA PRO A 37 -9.09 5.62 4.99
C PRO A 37 -8.55 6.80 5.79
N ASP A 38 -9.10 7.99 5.57
CA ASP A 38 -8.63 9.24 6.21
C ASP A 38 -8.92 9.26 7.73
N ASP A 39 -9.81 8.41 8.23
CA ASP A 39 -10.15 8.29 9.66
C ASP A 39 -9.20 7.36 10.43
N TRP A 40 -8.29 6.65 9.76
CA TRP A 40 -7.40 5.70 10.42
C TRP A 40 -6.30 6.39 11.22
N PRO A 41 -5.99 5.88 12.43
CA PRO A 41 -4.81 6.30 13.16
C PRO A 41 -3.55 5.81 12.45
N THR A 42 -2.46 6.58 12.55
CA THR A 42 -1.16 6.29 11.92
C THR A 42 -0.68 4.86 12.18
N ASP A 43 -0.76 4.37 13.41
CA ASP A 43 -0.30 3.01 13.77
C ASP A 43 -1.04 1.92 13.00
N ARG A 44 -2.36 2.09 12.78
CA ARG A 44 -3.16 1.14 12.01
C ARG A 44 -2.75 1.15 10.54
N VAL A 45 -2.49 2.34 9.99
CA VAL A 45 -1.99 2.46 8.61
C VAL A 45 -0.66 1.75 8.46
N VAL A 46 0.29 1.99 9.36
CA VAL A 46 1.61 1.34 9.32
C VAL A 46 1.46 -0.17 9.36
N ALA A 47 0.68 -0.70 10.30
CA ALA A 47 0.46 -2.15 10.41
C ALA A 47 -0.14 -2.74 9.12
N ALA A 48 -1.19 -2.13 8.58
CA ALA A 48 -1.85 -2.61 7.36
C ALA A 48 -0.96 -2.51 6.11
N MET A 49 -0.15 -1.45 6.02
CA MET A 49 0.80 -1.27 4.91
C MET A 49 1.94 -2.28 4.99
N THR A 50 2.50 -2.52 6.18
CA THR A 50 3.51 -3.56 6.39
C THR A 50 2.97 -4.94 6.06
N GLU A 51 1.77 -5.29 6.56
CA GLU A 51 1.11 -6.56 6.23
C GLU A 51 0.92 -6.71 4.71
N THR A 52 0.46 -5.65 4.05
CA THR A 52 0.27 -5.64 2.60
C THR A 52 1.59 -5.85 1.86
N LEU A 53 2.66 -5.14 2.22
CA LEU A 53 3.95 -5.30 1.54
C LEU A 53 4.52 -6.69 1.75
N SER A 54 4.56 -7.20 2.98
CA SER A 54 5.04 -8.56 3.26
C SER A 54 4.20 -9.64 2.59
N ALA A 55 2.87 -9.46 2.49
CA ALA A 55 2.00 -10.42 1.81
C ALA A 55 2.21 -10.49 0.28
N ASN A 56 2.94 -9.54 -0.30
CA ASN A 56 3.30 -9.52 -1.72
C ASN A 56 4.82 -9.67 -1.94
N ASP A 57 5.58 -10.05 -0.92
CA ASP A 57 7.05 -10.17 -0.98
C ASP A 57 7.74 -8.85 -1.39
N LEU A 58 7.13 -7.71 -0.99
CA LEU A 58 7.62 -6.35 -1.30
C LEU A 58 8.32 -5.69 -0.11
N ASP A 59 8.47 -6.37 1.02
CA ASP A 59 9.14 -5.79 2.20
C ASP A 59 10.67 -5.76 2.07
N GLU A 60 11.24 -6.64 1.24
CA GLU A 60 12.67 -6.68 0.94
C GLU A 60 12.92 -6.61 -0.57
N ILE A 61 13.14 -5.40 -1.10
CA ILE A 61 13.51 -5.21 -2.50
C ILE A 61 15.06 -5.18 -2.60
N PRO A 62 15.69 -6.10 -3.37
CA PRO A 62 17.15 -6.12 -3.50
C PRO A 62 17.64 -4.80 -4.14
N HIS A 63 18.67 -4.20 -3.53
CA HIS A 63 19.26 -2.92 -3.91
C HIS A 63 20.41 -3.09 -4.91
#